data_AF-A0A7H8T4W0-F1
#
_entry.id   AF-A0A7H8T4W0-F1
#
_cell.length_a   1.000
_cell.length_b   1.000
_cell.length_c   1.000
_cell.angle_alpha   90.00
_cell.angle_beta   90.00
_cell.angle_gamma   90.00
#
_symmetry.space_group_name_H-M   'P 1'
#
loop_
_entity.id
_entity.type
_entity.pdbx_description
1 polymer ?
#
loop_
_entity_poly.entity_id
_entity_poly.type
_entity_poly.pdbx_seq_one_letter_code
_entity_poly.pdbx_strand_id
1 'polypeptide(L)'
;MAASIRVRRLVAGAATTGLLAGGAALGLSGTAAAAPAATTSATVLAGDHHDRCEWKHGHWAKKWVKGHWEKKVHWTKTWHKGHHDKHGKWHHGSWDYDRHHKWVYVHGHWHHYWVKGHWDCHHK
;
A
#
# COMPACT_ATOMS: atom_id res chain seq x y z
N MET A 1 1.88 25.08 -28.92
CA MET A 1 2.82 23.93 -28.96
C MET A 1 2.53 23.05 -27.76
N ALA A 2 2.14 21.79 -28.00
CA ALA A 2 1.86 20.81 -26.96
C ALA A 2 3.02 19.80 -26.89
N ALA A 3 3.53 19.53 -25.69
CA ALA A 3 4.48 18.46 -25.45
C ALA A 3 3.94 17.55 -24.34
N SER A 4 3.38 16.41 -24.75
CA SER A 4 2.98 15.32 -23.86
C SER A 4 4.18 14.41 -23.67
N ILE A 5 4.73 14.36 -22.45
CA ILE A 5 5.82 13.44 -22.12
C ILE A 5 5.20 12.17 -21.52
N ARG A 6 5.02 11.15 -22.37
CA ARG A 6 4.69 9.78 -21.94
C ARG A 6 5.97 9.09 -21.45
N VAL A 7 6.09 8.85 -20.15
CA VAL A 7 7.15 7.97 -19.61
C VAL A 7 6.53 6.62 -19.30
N ARG A 8 6.76 5.65 -20.18
CA ARG A 8 6.57 4.22 -19.91
C ARG A 8 7.76 3.74 -19.10
N ARG A 9 7.56 3.24 -17.88
CA ARG A 9 8.54 2.41 -17.19
C ARG A 9 7.99 1.01 -17.04
N LEU A 10 8.52 0.10 -17.86
CA LEU A 10 8.44 -1.34 -17.67
C LEU A 10 9.35 -1.67 -16.48
N VAL A 11 8.81 -2.33 -15.46
CA VAL A 11 9.61 -2.96 -14.42
C VAL A 11 9.38 -4.45 -14.54
N ALA A 12 10.46 -5.17 -14.86
CA ALA A 12 10.53 -6.61 -14.92
C ALA A 12 11.54 -7.11 -13.87
N GLY A 13 11.25 -8.29 -13.28
CA GLY A 13 12.17 -9.11 -12.49
C GLY A 13 12.13 -8.84 -10.98
N ALA A 14 12.21 -9.82 -10.07
CA ALA A 14 12.44 -11.26 -10.19
C ALA A 14 11.89 -11.94 -8.92
N ALA A 15 11.30 -13.13 -9.05
CA ALA A 15 10.89 -13.93 -7.89
C ALA A 15 12.06 -14.79 -7.41
N THR A 16 12.66 -14.43 -6.28
CA THR A 16 13.60 -15.30 -5.57
C THR A 16 12.81 -16.27 -4.70
N THR A 17 12.72 -17.53 -5.12
CA THR A 17 12.29 -18.62 -4.25
C THR A 17 13.41 -18.95 -3.27
N GLY A 18 13.28 -18.48 -2.02
CA GLY A 18 14.12 -18.91 -0.92
C GLY A 18 13.69 -20.30 -0.45
N LEU A 19 14.46 -21.33 -0.84
CA LEU A 19 14.34 -22.68 -0.33
C LEU A 19 14.96 -22.72 1.08
N LEU A 20 14.15 -22.68 2.14
CA LEU A 20 14.64 -22.95 3.48
C LEU A 20 14.73 -24.46 3.67
N ALA A 21 15.93 -24.98 3.39
CA ALA A 21 16.38 -26.29 3.81
C ALA A 21 16.49 -26.33 5.33
N GLY A 22 15.63 -27.13 5.97
CA GLY A 22 15.72 -27.47 7.39
C GLY A 22 15.62 -28.98 7.55
N GLY A 23 16.71 -29.68 7.22
CA GLY A 23 16.83 -31.12 7.38
C GLY A 23 17.36 -31.48 8.76
N ALA A 24 16.66 -32.37 9.45
CA ALA A 24 17.18 -33.12 10.58
C ALA A 24 16.76 -34.59 10.45
N ALA A 25 17.71 -35.47 10.11
CA ALA A 25 17.82 -36.84 10.60
C ALA A 25 18.95 -37.58 9.87
N LEU A 26 20.01 -37.87 10.64
CA LEU A 26 20.74 -39.14 10.80
C LEU A 26 21.18 -39.95 9.56
N GLY A 27 22.43 -40.40 9.63
CA GLY A 27 23.20 -40.94 8.50
C GLY A 27 22.86 -42.35 8.06
N LEU A 28 23.45 -42.72 6.92
CA LEU A 28 24.05 -44.03 6.65
C LEU A 28 24.86 -43.97 5.33
N SER A 29 25.90 -44.79 5.33
CA SER A 29 26.91 -45.08 4.31
C SER A 29 26.41 -45.26 2.88
N GLY A 30 27.24 -44.87 1.90
CA GLY A 30 26.84 -44.72 0.51
C GLY A 30 26.90 -45.95 -0.39
N THR A 31 26.43 -45.75 -1.63
CA THR A 31 26.76 -46.44 -2.88
C THR A 31 26.23 -45.59 -4.04
N ALA A 32 26.88 -45.64 -5.20
CA ALA A 32 26.62 -44.83 -6.38
C ALA A 32 25.34 -45.21 -7.17
N ALA A 33 24.89 -44.25 -8.00
CA ALA A 33 24.09 -44.39 -9.23
C ALA A 33 22.56 -44.66 -9.14
N ALA A 34 21.78 -43.63 -9.49
CA ALA A 34 20.77 -43.59 -10.58
C ALA A 34 19.86 -42.37 -10.38
N ALA A 35 19.56 -41.63 -11.45
CA ALA A 35 18.63 -40.50 -11.40
C ALA A 35 17.23 -41.00 -10.99
N PRO A 36 16.56 -40.37 -10.00
CA PRO A 36 15.21 -40.78 -9.63
C PRO A 36 14.25 -40.47 -10.78
N ALA A 37 13.61 -41.50 -11.32
CA ALA A 37 12.47 -41.37 -12.21
C ALA A 37 11.37 -40.58 -11.49
N ALA A 38 10.72 -39.66 -12.23
CA ALA A 38 9.61 -38.85 -11.73
C ALA A 38 8.50 -39.78 -11.24
N THR A 39 8.46 -39.99 -9.93
CA THR A 39 7.36 -40.67 -9.27
C THR A 39 6.24 -39.65 -9.20
N THR A 40 5.19 -39.83 -10.02
CA THR A 40 3.91 -39.14 -9.81
C THR A 40 3.39 -39.55 -8.45
N SER A 41 3.74 -38.78 -7.42
CA SER A 41 3.12 -38.89 -6.11
C SER A 41 1.65 -38.55 -6.28
N ALA A 42 0.80 -39.57 -6.25
CA ALA A 42 -0.61 -39.40 -6.02
C ALA A 42 -0.77 -38.70 -4.67
N THR A 43 -1.14 -37.42 -4.69
CA THR A 43 -1.55 -36.71 -3.49
C THR A 43 -2.82 -37.39 -2.99
N VAL A 44 -2.66 -38.14 -1.91
CA VAL A 44 -3.76 -38.60 -1.08
C VAL A 44 -4.57 -37.36 -0.72
N LEU A 45 -5.81 -37.28 -1.23
CA LEU A 45 -6.82 -36.34 -0.78
C LEU A 45 -7.10 -36.69 0.68
N ALA A 46 -6.34 -36.08 1.59
CA ALA A 46 -6.71 -36.01 2.98
C ALA A 46 -8.09 -35.34 3.01
N GLY A 47 -9.10 -36.08 3.45
CA GLY A 47 -10.47 -35.59 3.55
C GLY A 47 -10.49 -34.36 4.44
N ASP A 48 -10.76 -33.22 3.83
CA ASP A 48 -10.88 -31.95 4.52
C ASP A 48 -12.30 -31.44 4.29
N HIS A 49 -13.01 -31.16 5.37
CA HIS A 49 -14.42 -30.75 5.41
C HIS A 49 -14.64 -29.30 4.88
N HIS A 50 -13.84 -28.90 3.89
CA HIS A 50 -13.79 -27.59 3.26
C HIS A 50 -14.33 -27.68 1.83
N ASP A 51 -15.56 -28.17 1.68
CA ASP A 51 -16.07 -28.63 0.38
C ASP A 51 -16.24 -27.51 -0.67
N ARG A 52 -16.15 -26.23 -0.30
CA ARG A 52 -16.40 -25.09 -1.20
C ARG A 52 -15.58 -23.84 -0.85
N CYS A 53 -14.30 -23.87 -1.16
CA CYS A 53 -13.50 -22.65 -1.28
C CYS A 53 -13.61 -22.08 -2.71
N GLU A 54 -14.10 -20.86 -2.86
CA GLU A 54 -14.15 -20.16 -4.15
C GLU A 54 -13.12 -19.02 -4.16
N TRP A 55 -12.37 -18.91 -5.26
CA TRP A 55 -11.50 -17.75 -5.45
C TRP A 55 -12.32 -16.54 -5.88
N LYS A 56 -12.42 -15.53 -5.02
CA LYS A 56 -13.05 -14.24 -5.37
C LYS A 56 -12.00 -13.30 -5.93
N HIS A 57 -12.20 -12.88 -7.18
CA HIS A 57 -11.34 -11.88 -7.80
C HIS A 57 -11.44 -10.53 -7.08
N GLY A 58 -10.33 -9.77 -7.11
CA GLY A 58 -10.32 -8.42 -6.59
C GLY A 58 -11.32 -7.53 -7.34
N HIS A 59 -11.99 -6.65 -6.61
CA HIS A 59 -13.02 -5.78 -7.17
C HIS A 59 -13.04 -4.42 -6.46
N TRP A 60 -13.63 -3.43 -7.13
CA TRP A 60 -13.90 -2.15 -6.51
C TRP A 60 -15.13 -2.24 -5.62
N ALA A 61 -14.96 -1.94 -4.34
CA ALA A 61 -16.05 -1.79 -3.40
C ALA A 61 -16.22 -0.31 -3.01
N LYS A 62 -17.42 0.04 -2.55
CA LYS A 62 -17.71 1.34 -1.97
C LYS A 62 -18.12 1.16 -0.53
N LYS A 63 -17.62 2.01 0.35
CA LYS A 63 -18.11 2.14 1.72
C LYS A 63 -18.57 3.56 1.98
N TRP A 64 -19.66 3.70 2.73
CA TRP A 64 -20.10 5.00 3.18
C TRP A 64 -19.26 5.44 4.37
N VAL A 65 -18.58 6.57 4.25
CA VAL A 65 -17.85 7.20 5.35
C VAL A 65 -18.76 8.26 5.96
N LYS A 66 -19.08 8.10 7.25
CA LYS A 66 -19.86 9.11 7.98
C LYS A 66 -19.09 10.43 8.04
N GLY A 67 -19.83 11.54 8.03
CA GLY A 67 -19.24 12.87 8.17
C GLY A 67 -18.49 12.97 9.50
N HIS A 68 -17.35 13.65 9.49
CA HIS A 68 -16.48 13.79 10.65
C HIS A 68 -15.72 15.11 10.60
N TRP A 69 -15.17 15.49 11.75
CA TRP A 69 -14.34 16.68 11.88
C TRP A 69 -12.89 16.33 11.62
N GLU A 70 -12.27 17.05 10.68
CA GLU A 70 -10.84 16.93 10.39
C GLU A 70 -10.12 18.21 10.82
N LYS A 71 -8.95 18.04 11.46
CA LYS A 71 -8.06 19.15 11.76
C LYS A 71 -7.17 19.41 10.54
N LYS A 72 -7.42 20.50 9.82
CA LYS A 72 -6.64 20.88 8.64
C LYS A 72 -5.66 22.00 8.97
N VAL A 73 -4.49 21.92 8.37
CA VAL A 73 -3.50 22.98 8.41
C VAL A 73 -3.93 24.06 7.41
N HIS A 74 -4.04 25.29 7.90
CA HIS A 74 -4.29 26.46 7.08
C HIS A 74 -3.07 27.38 7.13
N TRP A 75 -2.69 27.89 5.96
CA TRP A 75 -1.58 28.81 5.80
C TRP A 75 -2.12 30.19 5.48
N THR A 76 -1.74 31.17 6.28
CA THR A 76 -2.04 32.58 6.01
C THR A 76 -0.77 33.29 5.65
N LYS A 77 -0.84 34.11 4.60
CA LYS A 77 0.26 34.95 4.13
C LYS A 77 -0.10 36.40 4.39
N THR A 78 0.68 37.07 5.23
CA THR A 78 0.44 38.46 5.63
C THR A 78 1.61 39.32 5.18
N TRP A 79 1.33 40.47 4.56
CA TRP A 79 2.35 41.44 4.18
C TRP A 79 2.45 42.53 5.24
N HIS A 80 3.65 42.74 5.77
CA HIS A 80 3.96 43.87 6.65
C HIS A 80 4.54 44.99 5.81
N LYS A 81 3.86 46.14 5.77
CA LYS A 81 4.38 47.31 5.08
C LYS A 81 5.67 47.80 5.76
N GLY A 82 6.61 48.28 4.96
CA GLY A 82 7.81 48.94 5.47
C GLY A 82 7.47 50.22 6.25
N HIS A 83 8.36 50.60 7.16
CA HIS A 83 8.18 51.78 8.01
C HIS A 83 9.52 52.44 8.34
N HIS A 84 9.48 53.72 8.73
CA HIS A 84 10.63 54.38 9.35
C HIS A 84 10.61 54.15 10.86
N ASP A 85 11.79 53.91 11.45
CA ASP A 85 11.93 53.91 12.90
C ASP A 85 12.03 55.33 13.48
N LYS A 86 12.11 55.42 14.81
CA LYS A 86 12.23 56.69 15.54
C LYS A 86 13.53 57.44 15.25
N HIS A 87 14.52 56.80 14.62
CA HIS A 87 15.79 57.39 14.22
C HIS A 87 15.82 57.75 12.73
N GLY A 88 14.69 57.59 12.02
CA GLY A 88 14.55 57.92 10.61
C GLY A 88 15.09 56.85 9.65
N LYS A 89 15.57 55.71 10.14
CA LYS A 89 16.04 54.62 9.26
C LYS A 89 14.84 53.88 8.68
N TRP A 90 14.89 53.60 7.38
CA TRP A 90 13.86 52.84 6.66
C TRP A 90 14.03 51.33 6.88
N HIS A 91 12.92 50.67 7.19
CA HIS A 91 12.81 49.21 7.26
C HIS A 91 11.91 48.72 6.13
N HIS A 92 12.43 47.82 5.29
CA HIS A 92 11.67 47.24 4.20
C HIS A 92 10.54 46.35 4.73
N GLY A 93 9.44 46.29 3.96
CA GLY A 93 8.36 45.36 4.26
C GLY A 93 8.79 43.91 4.08
N SER A 94 8.13 43.02 4.80
CA SER A 94 8.39 41.59 4.78
C SER A 94 7.10 40.79 4.70
N TRP A 95 7.21 39.57 4.16
CA TRP A 95 6.15 38.59 4.20
C TRP A 95 6.26 37.76 5.47
N ASP A 96 5.14 37.57 6.15
CA ASP A 96 4.99 36.60 7.22
C ASP A 96 4.07 35.46 6.79
N TYR A 97 4.38 34.26 7.27
CA TYR A 97 3.75 33.01 6.92
C TYR A 97 3.32 32.27 8.17
N ASP A 98 2.05 32.47 8.54
CA ASP A 98 1.48 31.83 9.72
C ASP A 98 0.85 30.49 9.36
N ARG A 99 1.18 29.48 10.16
CA ARG A 99 0.54 28.17 10.11
C ARG A 99 -0.34 27.98 11.33
N HIS A 100 -1.64 27.86 11.11
CA HIS A 100 -2.58 27.52 12.17
C HIS A 100 -3.46 26.35 11.77
N HIS A 101 -4.10 25.73 12.76
CA HIS A 101 -4.99 24.61 12.54
C HIS A 101 -6.43 25.09 12.61
N LYS A 102 -7.25 24.65 11.65
CA LYS A 102 -8.68 24.90 11.64
C LYS A 102 -9.42 23.58 11.55
N TRP A 103 -10.45 23.42 12.38
CA TRP A 103 -11.38 22.31 12.27
C TRP A 103 -12.31 22.54 11.08
N VAL A 104 -12.36 21.57 10.18
CA VAL A 104 -13.23 21.60 9.01
C VAL A 104 -14.13 20.38 9.08
N TYR A 105 -15.43 20.59 8.95
CA TYR A 105 -16.38 19.50 8.87
C TYR A 105 -16.36 18.91 7.46
N VAL A 106 -16.08 17.61 7.36
CA VAL A 106 -16.11 16.88 6.10
C VAL A 106 -17.41 16.10 6.02
N HIS A 107 -18.19 16.38 4.99
CA HIS A 107 -19.47 15.70 4.77
C HIS A 107 -19.25 14.22 4.48
N GLY A 108 -20.25 13.41 4.84
CA GLY A 108 -20.24 11.98 4.52
C GLY A 108 -20.12 11.77 3.02
N HIS A 109 -19.28 10.82 2.62
CA HIS A 109 -19.01 10.55 1.22
C HIS A 109 -18.77 9.06 0.98
N TRP A 110 -18.93 8.63 -0.26
CA TRP A 110 -18.58 7.28 -0.70
C TRP A 110 -17.07 7.19 -0.90
N HIS A 111 -16.41 6.34 -0.11
CA HIS A 111 -15.02 6.00 -0.32
C HIS A 111 -14.93 4.73 -1.14
N HIS A 112 -14.27 4.83 -2.30
CA HIS A 112 -13.98 3.70 -3.17
C HIS A 112 -12.65 3.08 -2.75
N TYR A 113 -12.63 1.77 -2.59
CA TYR A 113 -11.41 1.05 -2.28
C TYR A 113 -11.37 -0.27 -3.05
N TRP A 114 -10.15 -0.72 -3.33
CA TRP A 114 -9.92 -1.99 -4.00
C TRP A 114 -9.86 -3.11 -2.97
N VAL A 115 -10.75 -4.09 -3.10
CA VAL A 115 -10.70 -5.33 -2.33
C VAL A 115 -9.76 -6.28 -3.05
N LYS A 116 -8.71 -6.74 -2.37
CA LYS A 116 -7.81 -7.77 -2.92
C LYS A 116 -8.57 -9.09 -3.05
N GLY A 117 -8.26 -9.85 -4.09
CA GLY A 117 -8.82 -11.19 -4.24
C GLY A 117 -8.43 -12.09 -3.06
N HIS A 118 -9.36 -12.94 -2.64
CA HIS A 118 -9.18 -13.86 -1.52
C HIS A 118 -9.93 -15.16 -1.77
N TRP A 119 -9.49 -16.22 -1.08
CA TRP A 119 -10.25 -17.47 -1.01
C TRP A 119 -11.38 -17.30 -0.01
N ASP A 120 -12.61 -17.52 -0.46
CA ASP A 120 -13.81 -17.52 0.37
C ASP A 120 -14.23 -18.97 0.59
N CYS A 121 -14.01 -19.47 1.80
CA CYS A 121 -14.29 -20.85 2.19
C CYS A 121 -15.50 -20.87 3.13
N HIS A 122 -16.57 -21.57 2.73
CA HIS A 122 -17.73 -21.77 3.57
C HIS A 122 -17.74 -23.17 4.19
N HIS A 123 -18.07 -23.23 5.48
CA HIS A 123 -18.46 -24.48 6.14
C HIS A 123 -19.96 -24.71 5.95
N LYS A 124 -20.37 -25.98 5.83
CA LYS A 124 -21.78 -26.37 5.75
C LYS A 124 -22.50 -26.23 7.09
#